data_AF-A0A380H7W3-F1
#
_entry.id   AF-A0A380H7W3-F1
#
_cell.length_a   1.000
_cell.length_b   1.000
_cell.length_c   1.000
_cell.angle_alpha   90.00
_cell.angle_beta   90.00
_cell.angle_gamma   90.00
#
_symmetry.space_group_name_H-M   'P 1'
#
loop_
_entity.id
_entity.type
_entity.pdbx_description
1 polymer ?
#
loop_
_entity_poly.entity_id
_entity_poly.type
_entity_poly.pdbx_seq_one_letter_code
_entity_poly.pdbx_strand_id
1 'polypeptide(L)' 'MSLHFYILLWLAILFIIAGTILLITMLKTKKEERKESYLGFTVIFLIFGIAILIYTLIFGIL' A
#
# COMPACT_ATOMS: atom_id res chain seq x y z
N MET A 1 -20.42 1.94 -8.27
CA MET A 1 -19.49 2.48 -7.24
C MET A 1 -20.05 3.73 -6.59
N SER A 2 -20.39 3.67 -5.29
CA SER A 2 -20.71 4.87 -4.50
C SER A 2 -19.45 5.71 -4.24
N LEU A 3 -19.64 6.98 -3.84
CA LEU A 3 -18.52 7.90 -3.52
C LEU A 3 -17.59 7.33 -2.43
N HIS A 4 -18.13 6.58 -1.48
CA HIS A 4 -17.37 5.85 -0.46
C HIS A 4 -16.33 4.90 -1.09
N PHE A 5 -16.75 4.06 -2.04
CA PHE A 5 -15.84 3.12 -2.69
C PHE A 5 -14.83 3.80 -3.61
N TYR A 6 -15.18 4.92 -4.23
CA TYR A 6 -14.21 5.74 -4.98
C TYR A 6 -13.08 6.25 -4.08
N ILE A 7 -13.41 6.72 -2.87
CA ILE A 7 -12.41 7.17 -1.91
C ILE A 7 -11.51 6.01 -1.47
N LEU A 8 -12.11 4.84 -1.17
CA LEU A 8 -11.34 3.65 -0.80
C LEU A 8 -10.41 3.17 -1.92
N LEU A 9 -10.85 3.24 -3.18
CA LEU A 9 -10.02 2.89 -4.33
C LEU A 9 -8.78 3.80 -4.39
N TRP A 10 -8.98 5.11 -4.29
CA TRP A 10 -7.87 6.07 -4.30
C TRP A 10 -6.94 5.90 -3.10
N LEU A 11 -7.48 5.63 -1.92
CA LEU A 11 -6.69 5.36 -0.72
C LEU A 11 -5.83 4.10 -0.89
N ALA A 12 -6.38 3.02 -1.44
CA ALA A 12 -5.65 1.79 -1.75
C ALA A 12 -4.50 2.05 -2.72
N ILE A 13 -4.75 2.80 -3.80
CA ILE A 13 -3.73 3.18 -4.78
C ILE A 13 -2.59 3.97 -4.11
N LEU A 14 -2.91 4.96 -3.27
CA LEU A 14 -1.90 5.74 -2.54
C LEU A 14 -1.03 4.85 -1.64
N PHE A 15 -1.64 3.90 -0.94
CA PHE A 15 -0.93 2.97 -0.07
C PHE A 15 0.02 2.05 -0.85
N ILE A 16 -0.42 1.51 -1.99
CA ILE A 16 0.41 0.67 -2.86
C ILE A 16 1.59 1.48 -3.42
N ILE A 17 1.34 2.71 -3.89
CA ILE A 17 2.40 3.60 -4.40
C ILE A 17 3.42 3.90 -3.30
N ALA A 18 2.97 4.30 -2.11
CA ALA A 18 3.85 4.61 -0.98
C ALA A 18 4.66 3.37 -0.55
N GLY A 19 4.02 2.21 -0.44
CA GLY A 19 4.68 0.95 -0.11
C GLY A 19 5.75 0.57 -1.15
N THR A 20 5.47 0.78 -2.43
CA THR A 20 6.41 0.53 -3.54
C THR A 20 7.61 1.50 -3.50
N ILE A 21 7.37 2.79 -3.25
CA ILE A 21 8.45 3.77 -3.09
C ILE A 21 9.35 3.42 -1.90
N LEU A 22 8.76 3.03 -0.77
CA LEU A 22 9.50 2.57 0.41
C LEU A 22 10.30 1.30 0.10
N LEU A 23 9.75 0.36 -0.66
CA LEU A 23 10.45 -0.85 -1.06
C LEU A 23 11.68 -0.53 -1.93
N ILE A 24 11.52 0.34 -2.92
CA ILE A 24 12.63 0.78 -3.79
C ILE A 24 13.70 1.49 -2.96
N THR A 25 13.29 2.34 -2.02
CA THR A 25 14.20 3.06 -1.11
C THR A 25 14.96 2.09 -0.20
N MET A 26 14.28 1.07 0.32
CA MET A 26 14.87 0.01 1.12
C MET A 26 15.93 -0.77 0.33
N LEU A 27 15.61 -1.17 -0.91
CA LEU A 27 16.53 -1.92 -1.78
C LEU A 27 17.81 -1.14 -2.08
N LYS A 28 17.72 0.20 -2.18
CA LYS A 28 18.87 1.09 -2.42
C LYS A 28 19.64 1.46 -1.15
N THR A 29 19.07 1.25 0.04
CA THR A 29 19.69 1.63 1.32
C THR A 29 20.79 0.64 1.70
N LYS A 30 21.99 1.13 2.07
CA LYS A 30 23.11 0.28 2.51
C LYS A 30 23.16 0.04 4.03
N LYS A 31 22.42 0.81 4.83
CA LYS A 31 22.38 0.67 6.29
C LYS A 31 21.31 -0.34 6.70
N GLU A 32 21.71 -1.46 7.30
CA GLU A 32 20.80 -2.55 7.65
C GLU A 32 19.70 -2.14 8.65
N GLU A 33 20.05 -1.35 9.67
CA GLU A 33 19.07 -0.86 10.67
C GLU A 33 17.90 -0.09 10.02
N ARG A 34 18.19 0.69 8.97
CA ARG A 34 17.15 1.42 8.24
C ARG A 34 16.37 0.53 7.28
N LYS A 35 17.01 -0.52 6.73
CA LYS A 35 16.31 -1.48 5.86
C LYS A 35 15.19 -2.19 6.62
N GLU A 36 15.44 -2.64 7.84
CA GLU A 36 14.45 -3.38 8.63
C GLU A 36 13.23 -2.51 8.94
N SER A 37 13.45 -1.24 9.31
CA SER A 37 12.37 -0.27 9.50
C SER A 37 11.58 -0.02 8.20
N TYR A 38 12.28 0.23 7.08
CA TYR A 38 11.60 0.43 5.79
C TYR A 38 10.81 -0.81 5.35
N LEU A 39 11.33 -2.02 5.60
CA LEU A 39 10.64 -3.27 5.31
C LEU A 39 9.32 -3.37 6.09
N GLY A 40 9.34 -3.07 7.38
CA GLY A 40 8.14 -3.05 8.22
C GLY A 40 7.07 -2.11 7.68
N PHE A 41 7.44 -0.87 7.35
CA PHE A 41 6.50 0.08 6.74
C PHE A 41 6.01 -0.40 5.37
N THR A 42 6.89 -0.85 4.48
CA THR A 42 6.50 -1.41 3.17
C THR A 42 5.47 -2.52 3.31
N VAL A 43 5.67 -3.46 4.23
CA VAL A 43 4.74 -4.57 4.45
C VAL A 43 3.37 -4.05 4.89
N ILE A 44 3.33 -3.14 5.87
CA ILE A 44 2.07 -2.55 6.36
C ILE A 44 1.33 -1.84 5.21
N PHE A 45 2.01 -0.96 4.48
CA PHE A 45 1.40 -0.20 3.38
C PHE A 45 0.87 -1.11 2.27
N LEU A 46 1.61 -2.16 1.90
CA LEU A 46 1.17 -3.10 0.87
C LEU A 46 0.00 -3.98 1.34
N ILE A 47 0.02 -4.48 2.58
CA ILE A 47 -1.09 -5.30 3.11
C ILE A 47 -2.38 -4.47 3.16
N PHE A 48 -2.33 -3.27 3.74
CA PHE A 48 -3.51 -2.41 3.80
C PHE A 48 -3.97 -1.98 2.41
N GLY A 49 -3.04 -1.61 1.52
CA GLY A 49 -3.36 -1.23 0.14
C GLY A 49 -4.06 -2.35 -0.62
N ILE A 50 -3.53 -3.57 -0.57
CA ILE A 50 -4.12 -4.74 -1.25
C ILE A 50 -5.45 -5.14 -0.62
N ALA A 51 -5.56 -5.15 0.72
CA ALA A 51 -6.80 -5.51 1.40
C ALA A 51 -7.95 -4.55 1.05
N ILE A 52 -7.69 -3.23 1.07
CA ILE A 52 -8.67 -2.22 0.70
C ILE A 52 -9.00 -2.32 -0.79
N LEU A 53 -8.01 -2.59 -1.65
CA LEU A 53 -8.23 -2.78 -3.08
C LEU A 53 -9.17 -3.97 -3.33
N ILE A 54 -8.88 -5.14 -2.74
CA ILE A 54 -9.71 -6.34 -2.87
C ILE A 54 -11.13 -6.07 -2.37
N TYR A 55 -11.28 -5.48 -1.17
CA TYR A 55 -12.58 -5.10 -0.62
C TYR A 55 -13.35 -4.19 -1.57
N THR A 56 -12.69 -3.15 -2.09
CA THR A 56 -13.32 -2.19 -3.00
C THR A 56 -13.74 -2.85 -4.30
N LEU A 57 -12.91 -3.73 -4.89
CA LEU A 57 -13.24 -4.44 -6.12
C LEU A 57 -14.39 -5.41 -5.92
N ILE A 58 -14.42 -6.17 -4.82
CA ILE A 58 -15.49 -7.14 -4.55
C ILE A 58 -16.82 -6.44 -4.27
N PHE A 59 -16.84 -5.42 -3.41
CA PHE A 59 -18.09 -4.83 -2.90
C PHE A 59 -18.54 -3.57 -3.64
N GLY A 60 -17.67 -2.96 -4.44
CA GLY A 60 -18.01 -1.75 -5.16
C GLY A 60 -18.27 -1.95 -6.66
N ILE A 61 -17.71 -3.02 -7.26
CA ILE A 61 -17.96 -3.39 -8.68
C ILE A 61 -19.19 -4.29 -8.78
N LEU A 62 -19.31 -5.26 -7.87
CA LEU A 62 -20.52 -6.08 -7.70
C LEU A 62 -21.68 -5.21 -7.19
#